data_AF-A0A1A3EZZ5-F1
#
_entry.id   AF-A0A1A3EZZ5-F1
#
_cell.length_a   1.000
_cell.length_b   1.000
_cell.length_c   1.000
_cell.angle_alpha   90.00
_cell.angle_beta   90.00
_cell.angle_gamma   90.00
#
_symmetry.space_group_name_H-M   'P 1'
#
loop_
_entity.id
_entity.type
_entity.pdbx_description
1 polymer ?
#
loop_
_entity_poly.entity_id
_entity_poly.type
_entity_poly.pdbx_seq_one_letter_code
_entity_poly.pdbx_strand_id
1 'polypeptide(L)'
;ELPQPDKDAIAMVRSPHFRGYTRLGGELTRGEVDWREQIDVGPERAALDGLGKSDYRWLQGPNQWPAALPELPGIIEEWDAALSAVARTLLRHWAASLGSPPGVFDASFADAPATLIKIIRYPARAASAQGVGAHRDSGVLTLLLAEPGSTGLQVRRGGGKGGHPDDGWIEVPPREGAFIVNIGELLEVATRGYLRATEHRVSLHGQAGDRISVPYFFNPRLDAQIPVLSLPDELAARTDEHWTPSHDPADPMFSVYGRNAWKSRLRAHPDVAAAHGYSADRLENG
;
A
#
# COMPACT_ATOMS: atom_id res chain seq x y z
N GLU A 1 -2.25 12.64 21.16
CA GLU A 1 -3.39 12.71 20.23
C GLU A 1 -3.52 14.15 19.74
N LEU A 2 -3.63 14.37 18.42
CA LEU A 2 -3.79 15.71 17.85
C LEU A 2 -5.24 16.21 18.00
N PRO A 3 -5.48 17.50 18.32
CA PRO A 3 -6.81 18.10 18.23
C PRO A 3 -7.40 17.96 16.83
N GLN A 4 -8.72 17.76 16.73
CA GLN A 4 -9.40 17.60 15.43
C GLN A 4 -9.13 18.76 14.44
N PRO A 5 -9.12 20.05 14.86
CA PRO A 5 -8.79 21.15 13.95
C PRO A 5 -7.40 21.03 13.32
N ASP A 6 -6.42 20.49 14.04
CA ASP A 6 -5.06 20.30 13.53
C ASP A 6 -5.00 19.15 12.52
N LYS A 7 -5.80 18.10 12.72
CA LYS A 7 -5.95 17.02 11.73
C LYS A 7 -6.66 17.53 10.47
N ASP A 8 -7.73 18.29 10.63
CA ASP A 8 -8.50 18.87 9.52
C ASP A 8 -7.68 19.90 8.74
N ALA A 9 -6.74 20.59 9.40
CA ALA A 9 -5.82 21.51 8.75
C ALA A 9 -5.00 20.82 7.66
N ILE A 10 -4.67 19.54 7.83
CA ILE A 10 -3.93 18.72 6.87
C ILE A 10 -4.82 17.71 6.13
N ALA A 11 -6.14 17.94 6.06
CA ALA A 11 -7.06 17.02 5.39
C ALA A 11 -6.61 16.70 3.95
N MET A 12 -6.65 15.42 3.57
CA MET A 12 -6.14 14.92 2.29
C MET A 12 -6.79 15.59 1.08
N VAL A 13 -8.08 15.94 1.18
CA VAL A 13 -8.83 16.67 0.15
C VAL A 13 -8.18 18.01 -0.24
N ARG A 14 -7.32 18.58 0.61
CA ARG A 14 -6.58 19.82 0.34
C ARG A 14 -5.30 19.61 -0.47
N SER A 15 -4.87 18.35 -0.66
CA SER A 15 -3.68 17.99 -1.44
C SER A 15 -4.07 17.32 -2.75
N PRO A 16 -3.69 17.89 -3.92
CA PRO A 16 -3.83 17.21 -5.21
C PRO A 16 -2.97 15.93 -5.30
N HIS A 17 -2.06 15.73 -4.35
CA HIS A 17 -1.09 14.65 -4.32
C HIS A 17 -1.48 13.49 -3.40
N PHE A 18 -2.72 13.48 -2.88
CA PHE A 18 -3.23 12.46 -1.94
C PHE A 18 -2.36 12.33 -0.68
N ARG A 19 -1.90 13.47 -0.14
CA ARG A 19 -1.12 13.56 1.11
C ARG A 19 -1.95 14.14 2.24
N GLY A 20 -1.77 13.66 3.46
CA GLY A 20 -2.40 14.22 4.66
C GLY A 20 -3.48 13.33 5.26
N TYR A 21 -4.34 13.94 6.05
CA TYR A 21 -5.28 13.26 6.95
C TYR A 21 -6.55 12.81 6.26
N THR A 22 -6.91 11.53 6.44
CA THR A 22 -8.24 10.99 6.15
C THR A 22 -8.98 10.78 7.46
N ARG A 23 -10.15 11.41 7.58
CA ARG A 23 -11.02 11.31 8.75
C ARG A 23 -11.52 9.88 8.99
N LEU A 24 -11.96 9.61 10.22
CA LEU A 24 -12.59 8.34 10.57
C LEU A 24 -13.74 7.99 9.61
N GLY A 25 -13.66 6.81 9.00
CA GLY A 25 -14.65 6.34 8.02
C GLY A 25 -14.61 7.08 6.67
N GLY A 26 -13.49 7.77 6.39
CA GLY A 26 -13.30 8.54 5.15
C GLY A 26 -12.75 7.75 3.97
N GLU A 27 -12.38 6.49 4.16
CA GLU A 27 -11.87 5.60 3.09
C GLU A 27 -12.80 4.41 2.90
N LEU A 28 -12.84 3.89 1.68
CA LEU A 28 -13.71 2.78 1.29
C LEU A 28 -12.87 1.61 0.75
N THR A 29 -13.20 0.40 1.19
CA THR A 29 -12.70 -0.84 0.57
C THR A 29 -13.89 -1.69 0.14
N ARG A 30 -13.91 -2.08 -1.14
CA ARG A 30 -15.02 -2.82 -1.78
C ARG A 30 -16.39 -2.14 -1.62
N GLY A 31 -16.41 -0.81 -1.56
CA GLY A 31 -17.64 -0.01 -1.42
C GLY A 31 -18.15 0.14 0.01
N GLU A 32 -17.53 -0.54 0.97
CA GLU A 32 -17.86 -0.45 2.40
C GLU A 32 -16.88 0.47 3.13
N VAL A 33 -17.34 1.07 4.23
CA VAL A 33 -16.55 2.01 5.04
C VAL A 33 -15.43 1.31 5.80
N ASP A 34 -14.21 1.82 5.69
CA ASP A 34 -13.08 1.44 6.52
C ASP A 34 -13.04 2.30 7.78
N TRP A 35 -13.32 1.69 8.93
CA TRP A 35 -13.33 2.37 10.22
C TRP A 35 -11.90 2.56 10.76
N ARG A 36 -11.24 3.56 10.19
CA ARG A 36 -9.93 4.08 10.61
C ARG A 36 -9.82 5.57 10.31
N GLU A 37 -8.98 6.26 11.06
CA GLU A 37 -8.43 7.56 10.67
C GLU A 37 -6.95 7.36 10.33
N GLN A 38 -6.39 8.16 9.41
CA GLN A 38 -4.97 8.01 9.04
C GLN A 38 -4.35 9.28 8.50
N ILE A 39 -3.02 9.33 8.49
CA ILE A 39 -2.22 10.31 7.74
C ILE A 39 -1.41 9.56 6.70
N ASP A 40 -1.53 9.94 5.44
CA ASP A 40 -0.74 9.43 4.32
C ASP A 40 0.42 10.37 4.02
N VAL A 41 1.63 9.81 4.05
CA VAL A 41 2.89 10.55 3.85
C VAL A 41 3.73 9.83 2.81
N GLY A 42 4.25 10.56 1.83
CA GLY A 42 5.21 10.03 0.86
C GLY A 42 6.55 10.75 0.93
N PRO A 43 7.42 10.51 -0.05
CA PRO A 43 8.64 11.27 -0.20
C PRO A 43 8.35 12.76 -0.30
N GLU A 44 9.02 13.56 0.52
CA GLU A 44 8.95 15.02 0.45
C GLU A 44 9.61 15.49 -0.85
N ARG A 45 8.79 15.85 -1.84
CA ARG A 45 9.26 16.22 -3.18
C ARG A 45 8.42 17.36 -3.75
N ALA A 46 9.05 18.17 -4.60
CA ALA A 46 8.30 19.10 -5.42
C ALA A 46 7.32 18.37 -6.34
N ALA A 47 6.19 19.03 -6.61
CA ALA A 47 5.28 18.58 -7.65
C ALA A 47 5.99 18.51 -9.00
N LEU A 48 5.63 17.54 -9.82
CA LEU A 48 6.24 17.35 -11.14
C LEU A 48 5.69 18.36 -12.16
N ASP A 49 6.58 18.96 -12.95
CA ASP A 49 6.19 19.83 -14.07
C ASP A 49 5.52 19.05 -15.22
N GLY A 50 4.62 19.71 -15.95
CA GLY A 50 4.04 19.17 -17.20
C GLY A 50 3.12 17.97 -17.00
N LEU A 51 2.17 18.09 -16.05
CA LEU A 51 1.25 17.03 -15.61
C LEU A 51 0.32 16.46 -16.72
N GLY A 52 0.33 17.03 -17.93
CA GLY A 52 -0.40 16.53 -19.09
C GLY A 52 0.19 15.29 -19.77
N LYS A 53 1.31 14.72 -19.29
CA LYS A 53 1.92 13.51 -19.89
C LYS A 53 1.33 12.19 -19.38
N SER A 54 0.97 12.12 -18.10
CA SER A 54 0.37 10.94 -17.46
C SER A 54 -0.22 11.34 -16.11
N ASP A 55 -1.47 10.95 -15.85
CA ASP A 55 -2.21 11.39 -14.65
C ASP A 55 -1.53 10.95 -13.33
N TYR A 56 -0.92 9.77 -13.31
CA TYR A 56 -0.25 9.27 -12.10
C TYR A 56 0.90 10.16 -11.59
N ARG A 57 1.40 11.11 -12.40
CA ARG A 57 2.44 12.07 -11.98
C ARG A 57 1.93 13.03 -10.91
N TRP A 58 0.61 13.21 -10.79
CA TRP A 58 -0.02 13.94 -9.69
C TRP A 58 0.25 13.30 -8.32
N LEU A 59 0.62 12.02 -8.24
CA LEU A 59 0.93 11.36 -6.96
C LEU A 59 2.24 11.83 -6.32
N GLN A 60 3.08 12.55 -7.07
CA GLN A 60 4.28 13.18 -6.52
C GLN A 60 4.02 14.66 -6.23
N GLY A 61 4.31 15.06 -4.99
CA GLY A 61 4.28 16.43 -4.53
C GLY A 61 4.48 16.50 -3.02
N PRO A 62 4.42 17.72 -2.43
CA PRO A 62 4.76 17.95 -1.03
C PRO A 62 3.76 17.29 -0.09
N ASN A 63 4.23 16.91 1.10
CA ASN A 63 3.35 16.42 2.16
C ASN A 63 2.63 17.58 2.87
N GLN A 64 1.56 17.25 3.59
CA GLN A 64 0.88 18.18 4.50
C GLN A 64 1.28 17.84 5.93
N TRP A 65 2.05 18.72 6.57
CA TRP A 65 2.56 18.50 7.93
C TRP A 65 1.71 19.23 8.98
N PRO A 66 1.31 18.55 10.08
CA PRO A 66 0.57 19.19 11.15
C PRO A 66 1.51 20.15 11.89
N ALA A 67 1.13 21.43 11.98
CA ALA A 67 1.95 22.46 12.63
C ALA A 67 2.26 22.15 14.11
N ALA A 68 1.39 21.38 14.76
CA ALA A 68 1.55 20.93 16.14
C ALA A 68 2.61 19.81 16.34
N LEU A 69 3.12 19.20 15.26
CA LEU A 69 4.20 18.19 15.32
C LEU A 69 5.35 18.57 14.35
N PRO A 70 6.12 19.63 14.64
CA PRO A 70 7.23 20.07 13.80
C PRO A 70 8.36 19.03 13.64
N GLU A 71 8.45 18.04 14.53
CA GLU A 71 9.41 16.94 14.49
C GLU A 71 9.01 15.80 13.55
N LEU A 72 7.71 15.69 13.20
CA LEU A 72 7.19 14.57 12.40
C LEU A 72 7.88 14.41 11.04
N PRO A 73 8.20 15.48 10.28
CA PRO A 73 8.91 15.33 9.00
C PRO A 73 10.26 14.59 9.15
N GLY A 74 11.05 14.94 10.16
CA GLY A 74 12.36 14.32 10.41
C GLY A 74 12.23 12.86 10.84
N ILE A 75 11.24 12.54 11.69
CA ILE A 75 10.94 11.16 12.09
C ILE A 75 10.56 10.32 10.86
N ILE A 76 9.71 10.86 9.97
CA ILE A 76 9.29 10.16 8.77
C ILE A 76 10.46 9.95 7.80
N GLU A 77 11.33 10.95 7.62
CA GLU A 77 12.53 10.82 6.78
C GLU A 77 13.45 9.71 7.28
N GLU A 78 13.73 9.67 8.59
CA GLU A 78 14.52 8.60 9.22
C GLU A 78 13.87 7.23 9.02
N TRP A 79 12.54 7.15 9.21
CA TRP A 79 11.77 5.92 9.04
C TRP A 79 11.80 5.41 7.61
N ASP A 80 11.58 6.28 6.61
CA ASP A 80 11.64 5.93 5.19
C ASP A 80 13.04 5.44 4.80
N ALA A 81 14.10 6.11 5.24
CA ALA A 81 15.47 5.71 4.94
C ALA A 81 15.81 4.33 5.52
N ALA A 82 15.48 4.09 6.79
CA ALA A 82 15.73 2.82 7.46
C ALA A 82 14.96 1.67 6.80
N LEU A 83 13.66 1.85 6.55
CA LEU A 83 12.83 0.80 5.96
C LEU A 83 13.10 0.60 4.47
N SER A 84 13.51 1.64 3.74
CA SER A 84 14.03 1.51 2.38
C SER A 84 15.25 0.58 2.31
N ALA A 85 16.19 0.68 3.26
CA ALA A 85 17.36 -0.19 3.30
C ALA A 85 16.99 -1.66 3.58
N VAL A 86 16.06 -1.89 4.50
CA VAL A 86 15.51 -3.23 4.80
C VAL A 86 14.81 -3.80 3.57
N ALA A 87 13.92 -3.02 2.95
CA ALA A 87 13.15 -3.43 1.78
C ALA A 87 14.04 -3.81 0.59
N ARG A 88 15.07 -3.00 0.28
CA ARG A 88 16.05 -3.31 -0.77
C ARG A 88 16.80 -4.62 -0.49
N THR A 89 17.18 -4.83 0.77
CA THR A 89 17.87 -6.06 1.19
C THR A 89 16.99 -7.29 0.98
N LEU A 90 15.71 -7.22 1.40
CA LEU A 90 14.74 -8.30 1.19
C LEU A 90 14.52 -8.60 -0.29
N LEU A 91 14.31 -7.57 -1.13
CA LEU A 91 14.12 -7.77 -2.56
C LEU A 91 15.32 -8.43 -3.24
N ARG A 92 16.55 -8.04 -2.88
CA ARG A 92 17.77 -8.65 -3.42
C ARG A 92 17.91 -10.11 -2.99
N HIS A 93 17.58 -10.43 -1.74
CA HIS A 93 17.58 -11.81 -1.26
C HIS A 93 16.51 -12.67 -1.93
N TRP A 94 15.29 -12.15 -2.12
CA TRP A 94 14.26 -12.87 -2.85
C TRP A 94 14.67 -13.13 -4.30
N ALA A 95 15.15 -12.11 -5.01
CA ALA A 95 15.66 -12.29 -6.38
C ALA A 95 16.73 -13.40 -6.46
N ALA A 96 17.72 -13.37 -5.55
CA ALA A 96 18.75 -14.39 -5.47
C ALA A 96 18.19 -15.79 -5.17
N SER A 97 17.28 -15.89 -4.20
CA SER A 97 16.64 -17.16 -3.81
C SER A 97 15.78 -17.76 -4.94
N LEU A 98 15.31 -16.92 -5.85
CA LEU A 98 14.54 -17.30 -7.03
C LEU A 98 15.42 -17.49 -8.28
N GLY A 99 16.74 -17.57 -8.12
CA GLY A 99 17.69 -17.84 -9.20
C GLY A 99 17.98 -16.66 -10.14
N SER A 100 17.52 -15.45 -9.80
CA SER A 100 17.77 -14.23 -10.57
C SER A 100 18.94 -13.42 -10.00
N PRO A 101 19.57 -12.52 -10.78
CA PRO A 101 20.59 -11.62 -10.25
C PRO A 101 20.04 -10.81 -9.06
N PRO A 102 20.77 -10.70 -7.93
CA PRO A 102 20.25 -10.03 -6.73
C PRO A 102 19.78 -8.60 -7.01
N GLY A 103 20.51 -7.85 -7.84
CA GLY A 103 20.19 -6.45 -8.18
C GLY A 103 19.16 -6.25 -9.29
N VAL A 104 18.45 -7.31 -9.75
CA VAL A 104 17.53 -7.24 -10.90
C VAL A 104 16.47 -6.15 -10.77
N PHE A 105 16.01 -5.85 -9.55
CA PHE A 105 15.00 -4.82 -9.30
C PHE A 105 15.58 -3.42 -9.07
N ASP A 106 16.88 -3.27 -8.80
CA ASP A 106 17.46 -2.02 -8.29
C ASP A 106 17.14 -0.81 -9.18
N ALA A 107 17.20 -1.01 -10.50
CA ALA A 107 16.91 0.02 -11.50
C ALA A 107 15.46 0.51 -11.46
N SER A 108 14.48 -0.28 -11.01
CA SER A 108 13.08 0.17 -10.86
C SER A 108 12.86 1.05 -9.62
N PHE A 109 13.79 0.99 -8.65
CA PHE A 109 13.74 1.72 -7.38
C PHE A 109 14.82 2.80 -7.24
N ALA A 110 15.62 3.03 -8.28
CA ALA A 110 16.65 4.06 -8.29
C ALA A 110 16.04 5.48 -8.32
N ASP A 111 16.73 6.42 -7.68
CA ASP A 111 16.51 7.89 -7.63
C ASP A 111 15.21 8.38 -6.96
N ALA A 112 14.07 7.76 -7.26
CA ALA A 112 12.77 8.29 -6.87
C ALA A 112 11.71 7.21 -6.59
N PRO A 113 11.97 6.20 -5.72
CA PRO A 113 10.95 5.23 -5.36
C PRO A 113 9.71 5.95 -4.81
N ALA A 114 8.53 5.45 -5.14
CA ALA A 114 7.26 6.05 -4.75
C ALA A 114 6.75 5.40 -3.45
N THR A 115 7.55 5.54 -2.39
CA THR A 115 7.24 4.99 -1.07
C THR A 115 5.98 5.66 -0.50
N LEU A 116 5.35 4.97 0.44
CA LEU A 116 4.20 5.50 1.16
C LEU A 116 4.26 5.01 2.61
N ILE A 117 4.07 5.92 3.54
CA ILE A 117 3.84 5.63 4.96
C ILE A 117 2.39 6.02 5.24
N LYS A 118 1.67 5.13 5.91
CA LYS A 118 0.41 5.51 6.56
C LYS A 118 0.62 5.45 8.07
N ILE A 119 0.17 6.46 8.80
CA ILE A 119 0.03 6.39 10.26
C ILE A 119 -1.46 6.22 10.52
N ILE A 120 -1.87 5.03 10.95
CA ILE A 120 -3.27 4.64 11.02
C ILE A 120 -3.67 4.43 12.47
N ARG A 121 -4.85 4.95 12.84
CA ARG A 121 -5.53 4.64 14.09
C ARG A 121 -6.86 3.96 13.82
N TYR A 122 -7.03 2.80 14.43
CA TYR A 122 -8.28 2.06 14.47
C TYR A 122 -8.96 2.30 15.82
N PRO A 123 -10.25 2.68 15.84
CA PRO A 123 -10.97 2.88 17.10
C PRO A 123 -11.33 1.54 17.73
N ALA A 124 -11.42 1.51 19.07
CA ALA A 124 -11.91 0.34 19.81
C ALA A 124 -13.34 -0.09 19.42
N ARG A 125 -14.16 0.86 18.96
CA ARG A 125 -15.56 0.65 18.58
C ARG A 125 -15.92 1.44 17.33
N ALA A 126 -16.70 0.81 16.47
CA ALA A 126 -17.19 1.36 15.23
C ALA A 126 -18.57 0.79 14.90
N ALA A 127 -19.24 1.34 13.88
CA ALA A 127 -20.58 0.89 13.48
C ALA A 127 -20.56 -0.50 12.80
N SER A 128 -19.43 -0.89 12.22
CA SER A 128 -19.19 -2.24 11.71
C SER A 128 -17.80 -2.71 12.13
N ALA A 129 -17.51 -3.99 11.95
CA ALA A 129 -16.20 -4.55 12.28
C ALA A 129 -15.14 -4.35 11.19
N GLN A 130 -15.49 -3.72 10.06
CA GLN A 130 -14.52 -3.46 9.00
C GLN A 130 -13.61 -2.30 9.40
N GLY A 131 -12.43 -2.62 9.92
CA GLY A 131 -11.36 -1.64 10.06
C GLY A 131 -10.74 -1.34 8.69
N VAL A 132 -10.48 -2.40 7.92
CA VAL A 132 -10.14 -2.36 6.49
C VAL A 132 -10.71 -3.59 5.83
N GLY A 133 -11.41 -3.43 4.70
CA GLY A 133 -11.93 -4.57 3.92
C GLY A 133 -10.84 -5.49 3.38
N ALA A 134 -11.24 -6.67 2.90
CA ALA A 134 -10.32 -7.63 2.29
C ALA A 134 -9.71 -7.08 0.99
N HIS A 135 -8.39 -7.02 0.93
CA HIS A 135 -7.67 -6.51 -0.23
C HIS A 135 -6.27 -7.13 -0.35
N ARG A 136 -5.63 -6.85 -1.48
CA ARG A 136 -4.20 -7.10 -1.72
C ARG A 136 -3.54 -5.76 -1.99
N ASP A 137 -2.30 -5.61 -1.58
CA ASP A 137 -1.53 -4.42 -1.91
C ASP A 137 -1.16 -4.44 -3.40
N SER A 138 -1.47 -3.38 -4.13
CA SER A 138 -1.11 -3.28 -5.57
C SER A 138 0.38 -3.08 -5.82
N GLY A 139 1.14 -2.79 -4.77
CA GLY A 139 2.57 -2.47 -4.79
C GLY A 139 3.49 -3.69 -4.86
N VAL A 140 4.71 -3.53 -4.31
CA VAL A 140 5.72 -4.60 -4.30
C VAL A 140 5.89 -5.21 -2.91
N LEU A 141 6.16 -4.39 -1.90
CA LEU A 141 6.52 -4.86 -0.55
C LEU A 141 5.95 -3.94 0.52
N THR A 142 5.39 -4.53 1.56
CA THR A 142 4.84 -3.84 2.72
C THR A 142 5.57 -4.30 3.99
N LEU A 143 6.04 -3.34 4.78
CA LEU A 143 6.62 -3.52 6.11
C LEU A 143 5.68 -2.86 7.12
N LEU A 144 4.99 -3.66 7.93
CA LEU A 144 4.00 -3.18 8.89
C LEU A 144 4.55 -3.23 10.31
N LEU A 145 4.64 -2.05 10.95
CA LEU A 145 4.70 -1.96 12.40
C LEU A 145 3.28 -1.88 12.95
N ALA A 146 2.88 -2.86 13.75
CA ALA A 146 1.63 -2.85 14.48
C ALA A 146 1.91 -2.76 15.98
N GLU A 147 1.10 -1.98 16.69
CA GLU A 147 1.25 -1.77 18.13
C GLU A 147 1.28 -3.10 18.91
N PRO A 148 2.31 -3.35 19.75
CA PRO A 148 2.39 -4.58 20.54
C PRO A 148 1.15 -4.80 21.41
N GLY A 149 0.68 -6.05 21.48
CA GLY A 149 -0.52 -6.42 22.24
C GLY A 149 -1.85 -6.09 21.57
N SER A 150 -1.83 -5.39 20.43
CA SER A 150 -3.04 -5.15 19.63
C SER A 150 -3.46 -6.38 18.80
N THR A 151 -4.69 -6.38 18.29
CA THR A 151 -5.27 -7.48 17.49
C THR A 151 -5.90 -6.94 16.20
N GLY A 152 -6.43 -7.85 15.37
CA GLY A 152 -7.35 -7.50 14.28
C GLY A 152 -6.79 -7.64 12.86
N LEU A 153 -5.47 -7.70 12.67
CA LEU A 153 -4.93 -8.03 11.35
C LEU A 153 -5.18 -9.50 11.05
N GLN A 154 -5.85 -9.77 9.94
CA GLN A 154 -6.12 -11.11 9.45
C GLN A 154 -5.58 -11.28 8.04
N VAL A 155 -5.00 -12.45 7.75
CA VAL A 155 -4.53 -12.85 6.41
C VAL A 155 -5.25 -14.10 5.94
N ARG A 156 -5.54 -14.20 4.64
CA ARG A 156 -6.23 -15.36 4.08
C ARG A 156 -5.23 -16.44 3.65
N ARG A 157 -5.38 -17.64 4.19
CA ARG A 157 -4.54 -18.80 3.83
C ARG A 157 -4.82 -19.22 2.39
N GLY A 158 -3.75 -19.42 1.61
CA GLY A 158 -3.84 -20.17 0.35
C GLY A 158 -4.20 -19.39 -0.92
N GLY A 159 -4.27 -18.05 -0.92
CA GLY A 159 -4.16 -17.17 -2.10
C GLY A 159 -5.13 -17.37 -3.29
N GLY A 160 -6.00 -18.38 -3.28
CA GLY A 160 -6.75 -18.87 -4.43
C GLY A 160 -8.23 -18.52 -4.37
N LYS A 161 -8.78 -18.18 -5.55
CA LYS A 161 -10.21 -17.97 -5.78
C LYS A 161 -10.99 -19.25 -5.40
N GLY A 162 -12.11 -19.11 -4.69
CA GLY A 162 -13.10 -20.19 -4.55
C GLY A 162 -13.55 -20.57 -3.13
N GLY A 163 -12.99 -19.99 -2.07
CA GLY A 163 -13.52 -20.15 -0.70
C GLY A 163 -14.61 -19.14 -0.36
N HIS A 164 -15.48 -19.46 0.61
CA HIS A 164 -16.42 -18.48 1.18
C HIS A 164 -15.63 -17.25 1.68
N PRO A 165 -16.17 -16.02 1.56
CA PRO A 165 -15.48 -14.80 2.00
C PRO A 165 -15.02 -14.81 3.47
N ASP A 166 -15.60 -15.67 4.31
CA ASP A 166 -15.24 -15.83 5.72
C ASP A 166 -14.32 -17.02 6.03
N ASP A 167 -14.04 -17.88 5.04
CA ASP A 167 -13.20 -19.05 5.26
C ASP A 167 -11.70 -18.72 5.07
N GLY A 168 -10.87 -19.27 5.97
CA GLY A 168 -9.42 -19.27 5.81
C GLY A 168 -8.68 -18.03 6.32
N TRP A 169 -9.34 -17.12 7.06
CA TRP A 169 -8.68 -16.01 7.74
C TRP A 169 -7.89 -16.48 8.97
N ILE A 170 -6.66 -15.99 9.11
CA ILE A 170 -5.76 -16.29 10.22
C ILE A 170 -5.35 -14.97 10.87
N GLU A 171 -5.46 -14.89 12.19
CA GLU A 171 -4.95 -13.77 12.99
C GLU A 171 -3.43 -13.67 12.89
N VAL A 172 -2.94 -12.44 12.71
CA VAL A 172 -1.50 -12.13 12.70
C VAL A 172 -1.20 -11.22 13.89
N PRO A 173 -0.87 -11.80 15.06
CA PRO A 173 -0.55 -10.99 16.23
C PRO A 173 0.77 -10.23 16.02
N PRO A 174 0.85 -8.95 16.42
CA PRO A 174 2.09 -8.20 16.41
C PRO A 174 3.11 -8.85 17.35
N ARG A 175 4.37 -8.79 16.95
CA ARG A 175 5.50 -9.25 17.77
C ARG A 175 6.38 -8.05 18.09
N GLU A 176 6.71 -7.89 19.36
CA GLU A 176 7.61 -6.84 19.82
C GLU A 176 8.96 -6.95 19.11
N GLY A 177 9.48 -5.81 18.62
CA GLY A 177 10.75 -5.75 17.89
C GLY A 177 10.71 -6.32 16.47
N ALA A 178 9.54 -6.60 15.90
CA ALA A 178 9.42 -7.18 14.55
C ALA A 178 8.43 -6.42 13.66
N PHE A 179 8.72 -6.42 12.36
CA PHE A 179 7.77 -6.02 11.32
C PHE A 179 7.02 -7.24 10.80
N ILE A 180 5.75 -7.05 10.51
CA ILE A 180 4.99 -7.98 9.67
C ILE A 180 5.29 -7.62 8.22
N VAL A 181 5.66 -8.61 7.41
CA VAL A 181 6.06 -8.40 6.01
C VAL A 181 5.10 -9.13 5.09
N ASN A 182 4.54 -8.42 4.11
CA ASN A 182 3.78 -9.02 3.03
C ASN A 182 4.21 -8.43 1.69
N ILE A 183 3.90 -9.17 0.62
CA ILE A 183 4.19 -8.74 -0.75
C ILE A 183 2.92 -8.28 -1.45
N GLY A 184 3.10 -7.40 -2.43
CA GLY A 184 2.02 -6.90 -3.27
C GLY A 184 1.96 -7.59 -4.63
N GLU A 185 0.93 -7.22 -5.39
CA GLU A 185 0.57 -7.83 -6.66
C GLU A 185 1.65 -7.65 -7.74
N LEU A 186 2.41 -6.55 -7.74
CA LEU A 186 3.50 -6.40 -8.71
C LEU A 186 4.62 -7.43 -8.49
N LEU A 187 4.91 -7.81 -7.24
CA LEU A 187 5.91 -8.85 -6.97
C LEU A 187 5.37 -10.26 -7.26
N GLU A 188 4.07 -10.48 -7.04
CA GLU A 188 3.39 -11.70 -7.52
C GLU A 188 3.55 -11.82 -9.04
N VAL A 189 3.29 -10.74 -9.79
CA VAL A 189 3.47 -10.73 -11.25
C VAL A 189 4.92 -10.94 -11.66
N ALA A 190 5.86 -10.23 -11.02
CA ALA A 190 7.28 -10.35 -11.31
C ALA A 190 7.81 -11.78 -11.09
N THR A 191 7.19 -12.54 -10.18
CA THR A 191 7.58 -13.93 -9.88
C THR A 191 6.70 -14.97 -10.57
N ARG A 192 5.88 -14.56 -11.56
CA ARG A 192 4.93 -15.45 -12.24
C ARG A 192 4.03 -16.23 -11.27
N GLY A 193 3.64 -15.57 -10.19
CA GLY A 193 2.79 -16.18 -9.18
C GLY A 193 3.50 -17.09 -8.19
N TYR A 194 4.83 -17.29 -8.29
CA TYR A 194 5.54 -18.11 -7.32
C TYR A 194 5.39 -17.55 -5.89
N LEU A 195 5.57 -16.23 -5.73
CA LEU A 195 5.16 -15.54 -4.51
C LEU A 195 3.74 -15.01 -4.69
N ARG A 196 2.90 -15.12 -3.66
CA ARG A 196 1.50 -14.67 -3.68
C ARG A 196 1.30 -13.37 -2.89
N ALA A 197 0.70 -12.37 -3.53
CA ALA A 197 0.18 -11.19 -2.89
C ALA A 197 -0.87 -11.62 -1.86
N THR A 198 -0.55 -11.41 -0.60
CA THR A 198 -1.33 -11.95 0.51
C THR A 198 -2.57 -11.10 0.69
N GLU A 199 -3.73 -11.71 0.51
CA GLU A 199 -4.99 -11.03 0.82
C GLU A 199 -5.14 -10.90 2.33
N HIS A 200 -5.42 -9.69 2.77
CA HIS A 200 -5.46 -9.32 4.17
C HIS A 200 -6.61 -8.34 4.45
N ARG A 201 -7.03 -8.27 5.71
CA ARG A 201 -8.06 -7.35 6.21
C ARG A 201 -7.75 -6.93 7.64
N VAL A 202 -8.41 -5.88 8.11
CA VAL A 202 -8.41 -5.53 9.53
C VAL A 202 -9.83 -5.65 10.08
N SER A 203 -10.02 -6.55 11.03
CA SER A 203 -11.25 -6.74 11.78
C SER A 203 -11.16 -6.03 13.12
N LEU A 204 -12.19 -5.25 13.47
CA LEU A 204 -12.33 -4.61 14.77
C LEU A 204 -13.05 -5.53 15.79
N HIS A 205 -13.48 -6.72 15.39
CA HIS A 205 -14.10 -7.66 16.31
C HIS A 205 -13.12 -8.07 17.42
N GLY A 206 -13.57 -7.95 18.67
CA GLY A 206 -12.75 -8.32 19.83
C GLY A 206 -11.59 -7.36 20.13
N GLN A 207 -11.53 -6.20 19.47
CA GLN A 207 -10.53 -5.18 19.76
C GLN A 207 -10.83 -4.49 21.11
N ALA A 208 -9.89 -4.57 22.05
CA ALA A 208 -10.08 -4.09 23.42
C ALA A 208 -9.92 -2.58 23.59
N GLY A 209 -9.13 -1.95 22.72
CA GLY A 209 -8.79 -0.53 22.77
C GLY A 209 -8.47 0.02 21.39
N ASP A 210 -8.12 1.29 21.30
CA ASP A 210 -7.61 1.82 20.05
C ASP A 210 -6.30 1.13 19.68
N ARG A 211 -6.01 1.08 18.38
CA ARG A 211 -4.78 0.47 17.87
C ARG A 211 -4.11 1.39 16.86
N ILE A 212 -2.80 1.56 16.99
CA ILE A 212 -1.97 2.20 15.98
C ILE A 212 -1.32 1.16 15.06
N SER A 213 -1.23 1.50 13.77
CA SER A 213 -0.49 0.73 12.78
C SER A 213 0.20 1.67 11.80
N VAL A 214 1.45 1.35 11.47
CA VAL A 214 2.29 2.15 10.58
C VAL A 214 2.80 1.28 9.43
N PRO A 215 1.98 0.98 8.42
CA PRO A 215 2.45 0.29 7.22
C PRO A 215 3.33 1.23 6.39
N TYR A 216 4.47 0.67 5.97
CA TYR A 216 5.39 1.25 5.01
C TYR A 216 5.33 0.44 3.72
N PHE A 217 4.97 1.10 2.62
CA PHE A 217 4.89 0.51 1.30
C PHE A 217 6.13 0.92 0.49
N PHE A 218 6.98 -0.06 0.19
CA PHE A 218 8.16 0.13 -0.65
C PHE A 218 7.82 -0.18 -2.11
N ASN A 219 7.60 0.88 -2.89
CA ASN A 219 7.17 0.78 -4.27
C ASN A 219 8.19 1.42 -5.23
N PRO A 220 8.26 0.95 -6.49
CA PRO A 220 9.21 1.47 -7.47
C PRO A 220 8.87 2.92 -7.85
N ARG A 221 9.65 3.52 -8.75
CA ARG A 221 9.27 4.81 -9.34
C ARG A 221 7.88 4.72 -9.98
N LEU A 222 7.18 5.85 -10.04
CA LEU A 222 5.84 5.93 -10.65
C LEU A 222 5.83 5.49 -12.12
N ASP A 223 6.91 5.74 -12.86
CA ASP A 223 7.06 5.38 -14.27
C ASP A 223 7.65 3.99 -14.50
N ALA A 224 8.03 3.28 -13.43
CA ALA A 224 8.74 2.02 -13.54
C ALA A 224 7.79 0.87 -13.89
N GLN A 225 8.34 -0.05 -14.69
CA GLN A 225 7.86 -1.42 -14.81
C GLN A 225 8.81 -2.32 -14.02
N ILE A 226 8.26 -3.26 -13.26
CA ILE A 226 9.06 -4.23 -12.53
C ILE A 226 9.45 -5.36 -13.50
N PRO A 227 10.74 -5.75 -13.58
CA PRO A 227 11.16 -6.88 -14.41
C PRO A 227 10.53 -8.20 -13.94
N VAL A 228 10.11 -9.03 -14.89
CA VAL A 228 9.68 -10.40 -14.61
C VAL A 228 10.91 -11.29 -14.48
N LEU A 229 10.99 -12.04 -13.39
CA LEU A 229 12.11 -12.92 -13.09
C LEU A 229 12.10 -14.16 -13.96
N SER A 230 13.27 -14.64 -14.34
CA SER A 230 13.44 -16.01 -14.82
C SER A 230 13.63 -16.92 -13.62
N LEU A 231 12.74 -17.89 -13.46
CA LEU A 231 12.80 -18.86 -12.37
C LEU A 231 13.54 -20.13 -12.86
N PRO A 232 14.38 -20.76 -12.03
CA PRO A 232 14.85 -22.13 -12.26
C PRO A 232 13.68 -23.09 -12.48
N ASP A 233 13.86 -24.12 -13.32
CA ASP A 233 12.80 -25.05 -13.71
C ASP A 233 12.06 -25.68 -12.51
N GLU A 234 12.79 -26.01 -11.44
CA GLU A 234 12.21 -26.58 -10.21
C GLU A 234 11.25 -25.60 -9.52
N LEU A 235 11.57 -24.30 -9.50
CA LEU A 235 10.70 -23.27 -8.92
C LEU A 235 9.55 -22.92 -9.87
N ALA A 236 9.82 -22.87 -11.18
CA ALA A 236 8.80 -22.67 -12.19
C ALA A 236 7.73 -23.77 -12.14
N ALA A 237 8.11 -25.03 -11.93
CA ALA A 237 7.19 -26.17 -11.79
C ALA A 237 6.27 -26.08 -10.56
N ARG A 238 6.58 -25.21 -9.59
CA ARG A 238 5.76 -24.95 -8.39
C ARG A 238 4.82 -23.76 -8.56
N THR A 239 4.96 -23.02 -9.66
CA THR A 239 3.94 -22.04 -10.03
C THR A 239 2.70 -22.81 -10.47
N ASP A 240 1.53 -22.26 -10.16
CA ASP A 240 0.29 -22.80 -10.70
C ASP A 240 0.32 -22.60 -12.22
N GLU A 241 0.28 -23.70 -12.98
CA GLU A 241 0.40 -23.73 -14.45
C GLU A 241 -0.72 -22.93 -15.15
N HIS A 242 -1.80 -22.64 -14.43
CA HIS A 242 -2.91 -21.80 -14.87
C HIS A 242 -2.93 -20.43 -14.20
N TRP A 243 -1.93 -20.10 -13.37
CA TRP A 243 -1.85 -18.78 -12.78
C TRP A 243 -1.69 -17.74 -13.88
N THR A 244 -2.62 -16.81 -13.88
CA THR A 244 -2.55 -15.58 -14.63
C THR A 244 -2.69 -14.45 -13.62
N PRO A 245 -2.11 -13.27 -13.89
CA PRO A 245 -2.45 -12.06 -13.13
C PRO A 245 -3.97 -11.94 -13.03
N SER A 246 -4.50 -11.46 -11.89
CA SER A 246 -5.95 -11.28 -11.76
C SER A 246 -6.45 -10.35 -12.87
N HIS A 247 -7.24 -10.90 -13.79
CA HIS A 247 -7.97 -10.13 -14.80
C HIS A 247 -9.36 -9.84 -14.26
N ASP A 248 -9.45 -9.10 -13.14
CA ASP A 248 -10.72 -8.48 -12.79
C ASP A 248 -10.92 -7.30 -13.76
N PRO A 249 -11.90 -7.35 -14.67
CA PRO A 249 -12.14 -6.23 -15.59
C PRO A 249 -12.50 -4.94 -14.84
N ALA A 250 -13.04 -5.05 -13.63
CA ALA A 250 -13.30 -3.91 -12.75
C ALA A 250 -12.05 -3.41 -12.01
N ASP A 251 -10.95 -4.17 -12.01
CA ASP A 251 -9.69 -3.79 -11.36
C ASP A 251 -8.44 -4.22 -12.16
N PRO A 252 -8.22 -3.69 -13.39
CA PRO A 252 -7.15 -4.17 -14.28
C PRO A 252 -5.75 -3.83 -13.77
N MET A 253 -4.85 -4.80 -13.70
CA MET A 253 -3.44 -4.56 -13.32
C MET A 253 -2.61 -4.08 -14.51
N PHE A 254 -1.95 -2.92 -14.38
CA PHE A 254 -1.08 -2.34 -15.40
C PHE A 254 0.40 -2.70 -15.15
N SER A 255 1.23 -2.70 -16.20
CA SER A 255 2.67 -2.96 -16.07
C SER A 255 3.44 -1.79 -15.42
N VAL A 256 2.97 -0.55 -15.61
CA VAL A 256 3.55 0.66 -15.02
C VAL A 256 2.93 0.90 -13.64
N TYR A 257 3.76 0.96 -12.60
CA TYR A 257 3.30 1.07 -11.21
C TYR A 257 2.39 2.29 -10.98
N GLY A 258 2.76 3.46 -11.51
CA GLY A 258 2.01 4.69 -11.32
C GLY A 258 0.55 4.59 -11.77
N ARG A 259 0.25 3.84 -12.84
CA ARG A 259 -1.13 3.62 -13.29
C ARG A 259 -1.95 2.85 -12.25
N ASN A 260 -1.36 1.82 -11.63
CA ASN A 260 -2.01 1.06 -10.55
C ASN A 260 -2.22 1.93 -9.31
N ALA A 261 -1.19 2.69 -8.91
CA ALA A 261 -1.27 3.59 -7.77
C ALA A 261 -2.34 4.67 -7.98
N TRP A 262 -2.42 5.26 -9.19
CA TRP A 262 -3.41 6.28 -9.53
C TRP A 262 -4.83 5.75 -9.47
N LYS A 263 -5.10 4.65 -10.16
CA LYS A 263 -6.40 3.95 -10.12
C LYS A 263 -6.81 3.66 -8.67
N SER A 264 -5.89 3.11 -7.85
CA SER A 264 -6.16 2.79 -6.45
C SER A 264 -6.51 4.04 -5.64
N ARG A 265 -5.81 5.16 -5.86
CA ARG A 265 -6.07 6.43 -5.16
C ARG A 265 -7.42 7.03 -5.52
N LEU A 266 -7.80 7.02 -6.79
CA LEU A 266 -9.11 7.51 -7.23
C LEU A 266 -10.27 6.71 -6.64
N ARG A 267 -10.10 5.39 -6.51
CA ARG A 267 -11.11 4.51 -5.90
C ARG A 267 -11.22 4.71 -4.38
N ALA A 268 -10.10 4.84 -3.70
CA ALA A 268 -10.05 4.96 -2.23
C ALA A 268 -10.46 6.36 -1.75
N HIS A 269 -10.19 7.41 -2.54
CA HIS A 269 -10.42 8.80 -2.20
C HIS A 269 -11.19 9.55 -3.31
N PRO A 270 -12.47 9.19 -3.54
CA PRO A 270 -13.30 9.86 -4.54
C PRO A 270 -13.54 11.34 -4.21
N ASP A 271 -13.46 11.72 -2.93
CA ASP A 271 -13.54 13.10 -2.45
C ASP A 271 -12.37 13.96 -2.95
N VAL A 272 -11.14 13.44 -2.88
CA VAL A 272 -9.94 14.08 -3.42
C VAL A 272 -10.05 14.19 -4.95
N ALA A 273 -10.48 13.11 -5.60
CA ALA A 273 -10.67 13.09 -7.04
C ALA A 273 -11.66 14.18 -7.50
N ALA A 274 -12.80 14.31 -6.83
CA ALA A 274 -13.79 15.33 -7.11
C ALA A 274 -13.26 16.75 -6.85
N ALA A 275 -12.57 16.98 -5.73
CA ALA A 275 -12.06 18.29 -5.34
C ALA A 275 -11.01 18.85 -6.32
N HIS A 276 -10.22 17.97 -6.96
CA HIS A 276 -9.14 18.34 -7.89
C HIS A 276 -9.44 18.02 -9.35
N GLY A 277 -10.67 17.60 -9.67
CA GLY A 277 -11.12 17.37 -11.05
C GLY A 277 -10.48 16.16 -11.74
N TYR A 278 -10.10 15.14 -10.99
CA TYR A 278 -9.60 13.86 -11.51
C TYR A 278 -10.75 12.92 -11.89
N SER A 279 -10.55 12.10 -12.92
CA SER A 279 -11.50 11.04 -13.31
C SER A 279 -10.75 9.76 -13.62
N ALA A 280 -11.37 8.62 -13.28
CA ALA A 280 -10.89 7.29 -13.64
C ALA A 280 -10.96 7.06 -15.17
N ASP A 281 -11.87 7.73 -15.87
CA ASP A 281 -12.14 7.52 -17.32
C ASP A 281 -11.01 8.06 -18.23
N ARG A 282 -10.06 8.84 -17.69
CA ARG A 282 -8.89 9.31 -18.45
C ARG A 282 -7.79 8.25 -18.61
N LEU A 283 -7.89 7.12 -17.90
CA LEU A 283 -6.87 6.07 -17.90
C LEU A 283 -6.80 5.27 -19.22
N GLU A 284 -7.78 5.41 -20.12
CA GLU A 284 -7.90 4.58 -21.33
C GLU A 284 -7.19 5.11 -22.59
N ASN A 285 -6.73 6.37 -22.61
CA ASN A 285 -6.27 7.02 -23.85
C ASN A 285 -4.80 7.51 -23.85
N GLY A 286 -3.90 6.87 -23.10
CA GLY A 286 -2.47 7.21 -23.09
C GLY A 286 -1.55 6.03 -22.90
#